data_AF-A0A7K6UQI0-F1
#
_entry.id   AF-A0A7K6UQI0-F1
#
_cell.length_a   1.000
_cell.length_b   1.000
_cell.length_c   1.000
_cell.angle_alpha   90.00
_cell.angle_beta   90.00
_cell.angle_gamma   90.00
#
_symmetry.space_group_name_H-M   'P 1'
#
loop_
_entity.id
_entity.type
_entity.pdbx_description
1 polymer ?
#
loop_
_entity_poly.entity_id
_entity_poly.type
_entity_poly.pdbx_seq_one_letter_code
_entity_poly.pdbx_strand_id
1 'polypeptide(L)'
;PGMLERMREELEGSGGAVRVVAAPVGAAVSAVGAVSAASRCLELRVEFREWTARYSPGTPGSCGAVVGPSVLLLRSRDLFTLPFPLDPPVPDAVFIQAALRGWGVRVMPAAFPAAPPPSDPHTRWKEETSEAKRRRDLMRELGIKREVLPDGRERWHGCGKETPRCFGTVHARTPRYLLEGRWTPPCCLRALRETTRHVVSILEKSGVRYWLEGGSLLGAARSGDLIPWDYDVDLGIYSQDVAKCPWLAEVAAGGGPLEDPEGFLWEKAAEGEFYRVHYSRSNRLHVDLWPFYSREGTMTKDTWLGHPQDVEFPERFLLPRVPLEFVGIQAMAPNHPREFLELKFGPGAIEEPEYPNPQLRRRAQDVGDG
;
A
#
# COMPACT_ATOMS: atom_id res chain seq x y z
N PRO A 1 26.96 -21.54 -30.47
CA PRO A 1 28.28 -20.84 -30.47
C PRO A 1 28.11 -19.33 -30.66
N GLY A 2 28.96 -18.50 -30.04
CA GLY A 2 28.94 -17.04 -30.21
C GLY A 2 27.77 -16.30 -29.54
N MET A 3 27.13 -16.89 -28.53
CA MET A 3 25.87 -16.35 -27.99
C MET A 3 26.07 -15.06 -27.19
N LEU A 4 27.18 -14.95 -26.45
CA LEU A 4 27.52 -13.76 -25.69
C LEU A 4 27.87 -12.60 -26.63
N GLU A 5 28.57 -12.89 -27.73
CA GLU A 5 28.91 -11.92 -28.77
C GLU A 5 27.65 -11.35 -29.42
N ARG A 6 26.68 -12.20 -29.78
CA ARG A 6 25.37 -11.74 -30.30
C ARG A 6 24.58 -10.92 -29.29
N MET A 7 24.60 -11.30 -28.01
CA MET A 7 23.97 -10.49 -26.95
C MET A 7 24.64 -9.12 -26.80
N ARG A 8 25.96 -9.04 -26.94
CA ARG A 8 26.71 -7.78 -26.95
C ARG A 8 26.33 -6.92 -28.16
N GLU A 9 26.30 -7.51 -29.36
CA GLU A 9 25.91 -6.82 -30.59
C GLU A 9 24.50 -6.21 -30.48
N GLU A 10 23.55 -6.96 -29.91
CA GLU A 10 22.19 -6.45 -29.64
C GLU A 10 22.20 -5.29 -28.63
N LEU A 11 23.00 -5.38 -27.57
CA LEU A 11 23.13 -4.31 -26.57
C LEU A 11 23.74 -3.03 -27.17
N GLU A 12 24.75 -3.17 -28.03
CA GLU A 12 25.46 -2.06 -28.67
C GLU A 12 24.66 -1.43 -29.83
N GLY A 13 23.93 -2.25 -30.61
CA GLY A 13 23.11 -1.81 -31.74
C GLY A 13 21.85 -1.03 -31.37
N SER A 14 21.45 -1.04 -30.09
CA SER A 14 20.20 -0.45 -29.59
C SER A 14 20.21 1.07 -29.40
N GLY A 15 21.30 1.77 -29.72
CA GLY A 15 21.40 3.23 -29.55
C GLY A 15 21.33 3.72 -28.10
N GLY A 16 21.49 2.82 -27.11
CA GLY A 16 21.52 3.16 -25.68
C GLY A 16 20.18 3.08 -24.95
N ALA A 17 19.08 2.81 -25.65
CA ALA A 17 17.75 2.61 -25.07
C ALA A 17 17.64 1.26 -24.32
N VAL A 18 18.29 0.22 -24.86
CA VAL A 18 18.41 -1.08 -24.17
C VAL A 18 19.66 -1.06 -23.30
N ARG A 19 19.48 -1.41 -22.03
CA ARG A 19 20.58 -1.54 -21.04
C ARG A 19 20.76 -2.96 -20.55
N VAL A 20 19.77 -3.82 -20.78
CA VAL A 20 19.78 -5.23 -20.38
C VAL A 20 19.40 -6.09 -21.57
N VAL A 21 20.24 -7.07 -21.90
CA VAL A 21 19.88 -8.14 -22.85
C VAL A 21 19.75 -9.44 -22.07
N ALA A 22 18.62 -10.11 -22.21
CA ALA A 22 18.32 -11.37 -21.57
C ALA A 22 18.23 -12.49 -22.61
N ALA A 23 18.75 -13.67 -22.27
CA ALA A 23 18.58 -14.88 -23.06
C ALA A 23 18.09 -16.02 -22.16
N PRO A 24 17.01 -16.75 -22.52
CA PRO A 24 16.55 -17.90 -21.76
C PRO A 24 17.65 -18.95 -21.54
N VAL A 25 17.56 -19.68 -20.44
CA VAL A 25 18.31 -20.92 -20.20
C VAL A 25 17.33 -22.09 -20.25
N GLY A 26 17.55 -23.01 -21.18
CA GLY A 26 16.64 -24.14 -21.44
C GLY A 26 15.54 -23.85 -22.48
N ALA A 27 14.99 -24.95 -22.98
CA ALA A 27 13.97 -25.09 -24.03
C ALA A 27 14.19 -24.30 -25.35
N ALA A 28 14.87 -24.94 -26.30
CA ALA A 28 14.44 -24.96 -27.69
C ALA A 28 14.24 -26.43 -28.12
N VAL A 29 13.06 -26.74 -28.67
CA VAL A 29 12.56 -28.00 -29.26
C VAL A 29 11.98 -29.07 -28.28
N SER A 30 10.66 -29.30 -28.38
CA SER A 30 10.06 -30.64 -28.24
C SER A 30 9.30 -30.97 -29.53
N ALA A 31 9.55 -32.15 -30.08
CA ALA A 31 8.90 -32.68 -31.29
C ALA A 31 7.45 -33.14 -31.04
N VAL A 32 6.83 -32.81 -29.90
CA VAL A 32 5.44 -33.21 -29.59
C VAL A 32 4.74 -32.08 -28.84
N GLY A 33 4.14 -31.15 -29.60
CA GLY A 33 2.82 -30.55 -29.32
C GLY A 33 2.48 -29.87 -27.99
N ALA A 34 3.42 -29.62 -27.07
CA ALA A 34 3.14 -28.88 -25.83
C ALA A 34 4.24 -27.85 -25.54
N VAL A 35 3.93 -26.58 -25.74
CA VAL A 35 4.81 -25.43 -25.48
C VAL A 35 4.91 -25.21 -23.96
N SER A 36 6.02 -25.61 -23.36
CA SER A 36 6.48 -25.02 -22.10
C SER A 36 7.33 -23.81 -22.47
N ALA A 37 6.78 -22.61 -22.30
CA ALA A 37 7.38 -21.37 -22.76
C ALA A 37 8.75 -21.14 -22.09
N ALA A 38 9.82 -21.28 -22.86
CA ALA A 38 11.14 -20.73 -22.56
C ALA A 38 10.96 -19.24 -22.23
N SER A 39 11.26 -18.84 -20.98
CA SER A 39 11.22 -17.46 -20.47
C SER A 39 10.03 -16.59 -20.88
N ARG A 40 9.13 -16.27 -19.94
CA ARG A 40 8.00 -15.37 -20.25
C ARG A 40 8.43 -13.91 -20.13
N CYS A 41 8.19 -13.15 -21.20
CA CYS A 41 8.33 -11.69 -21.21
C CYS A 41 7.18 -11.04 -20.43
N LEU A 42 7.51 -10.14 -19.50
CA LEU A 42 6.56 -9.33 -18.76
C LEU A 42 6.89 -7.85 -18.91
N GLU A 43 5.86 -7.01 -18.95
CA GLU A 43 6.01 -5.60 -18.58
C GLU A 43 6.16 -5.50 -17.06
N LEU A 44 7.00 -4.56 -16.61
CA LEU A 44 7.20 -4.25 -15.21
C LEU A 44 7.14 -2.74 -15.00
N ARG A 45 6.15 -2.29 -14.23
CA ARG A 45 6.05 -0.91 -13.73
C ARG A 45 6.32 -0.89 -12.24
N VAL A 46 7.23 -0.02 -11.80
CA VAL A 46 7.50 0.19 -10.38
C VAL A 46 6.89 1.51 -9.94
N GLU A 47 5.81 1.43 -9.19
CA GLU A 47 5.08 2.55 -8.60
C GLU A 47 5.79 2.93 -7.30
N PHE A 48 6.87 3.73 -7.40
CA PHE A 48 7.75 4.07 -6.27
C PHE A 48 6.98 4.62 -5.06
N ARG A 49 6.04 5.55 -5.30
CA ARG A 49 5.22 6.16 -4.24
C ARG A 49 4.32 5.16 -3.53
N GLU A 50 3.82 4.19 -4.27
CA GLU A 50 2.85 3.19 -3.79
C GLU A 50 3.53 1.88 -3.38
N TRP A 51 4.87 1.84 -3.35
CA TRP A 51 5.65 0.68 -2.92
C TRP A 51 5.32 -0.59 -3.73
N THR A 52 4.88 -0.43 -4.98
CA THR A 52 4.24 -1.50 -5.74
C THR A 52 5.02 -1.83 -7.01
N ALA A 53 5.30 -3.12 -7.22
CA ALA A 53 5.81 -3.65 -8.47
C ALA A 53 4.66 -4.33 -9.23
N ARG A 54 4.27 -3.80 -10.38
CA ARG A 54 3.17 -4.30 -11.19
C ARG A 54 3.71 -5.00 -12.43
N TYR A 55 3.37 -6.27 -12.55
CA TYR A 55 3.70 -7.11 -13.68
C TYR A 55 2.47 -7.31 -14.56
N SER A 56 2.65 -7.23 -15.87
CA SER A 56 1.60 -7.56 -16.84
C SER A 56 2.18 -8.31 -18.04
N PRO A 57 1.36 -8.99 -18.86
CA PRO A 57 1.86 -9.66 -20.05
C PRO A 57 2.64 -8.68 -20.95
N GLY A 58 3.90 -9.02 -21.26
CA GLY A 58 4.79 -8.18 -22.07
C GLY A 58 4.74 -8.50 -23.55
N THR A 59 5.26 -7.58 -24.36
CA THR A 59 5.42 -7.81 -25.81
C THR A 59 6.73 -8.56 -26.07
N PRO A 60 6.73 -9.68 -26.83
CA PRO A 60 7.95 -10.39 -27.15
C PRO A 60 9.03 -9.47 -27.74
N GLY A 61 10.24 -9.51 -27.16
CA GLY A 61 11.39 -8.74 -27.62
C GLY A 61 11.62 -7.40 -26.90
N SER A 62 10.63 -6.80 -26.25
CA SER A 62 10.83 -5.61 -25.41
C SER A 62 10.07 -5.80 -24.12
N CYS A 63 10.77 -6.17 -23.06
CA CYS A 63 10.20 -6.52 -21.77
C CYS A 63 10.62 -5.51 -20.70
N GLY A 64 9.87 -5.46 -19.60
CA GLY A 64 10.34 -4.88 -18.34
C GLY A 64 10.99 -5.92 -17.42
N ALA A 65 10.59 -7.19 -17.51
CA ALA A 65 11.15 -8.31 -16.76
C ALA A 65 11.01 -9.64 -17.51
N VAL A 66 11.81 -10.62 -17.11
CA VAL A 66 11.77 -11.99 -17.67
C VAL A 66 11.54 -12.98 -16.54
N VAL A 67 10.57 -13.87 -16.70
CA VAL A 67 10.31 -14.96 -15.74
C VAL A 67 10.98 -16.24 -16.20
N GLY A 68 11.76 -16.83 -15.31
CA GLY A 68 12.45 -18.10 -15.51
C GLY A 68 13.97 -17.95 -15.66
N PRO A 69 14.70 -19.08 -15.71
CA PRO A 69 16.15 -19.08 -15.86
C PRO A 69 16.60 -18.30 -17.10
N SER A 70 17.47 -17.32 -16.90
CA SER A 70 17.98 -16.48 -17.98
C SER A 70 19.41 -16.01 -17.71
N VAL A 71 20.19 -15.85 -18.77
CA VAL A 71 21.48 -15.16 -18.76
C VAL A 71 21.21 -13.70 -19.04
N LEU A 72 21.72 -12.80 -18.19
CA LEU A 72 21.63 -11.36 -18.37
C LEU A 72 22.99 -10.81 -18.79
N LEU A 73 23.01 -9.99 -19.84
CA LEU A 73 24.17 -9.23 -20.29
C LEU A 73 23.88 -7.74 -20.16
N LEU A 74 24.73 -7.06 -19.39
CA LEU A 74 24.71 -5.61 -19.16
C LEU A 74 26.15 -5.10 -19.17
N ARG A 75 26.33 -3.79 -19.35
CA ARG A 75 27.65 -3.17 -19.12
C ARG A 75 27.95 -3.18 -17.62
N SER A 76 29.18 -3.50 -17.23
CA SER A 76 29.58 -3.46 -15.81
C SER A 76 29.34 -2.10 -15.17
N ARG A 77 29.59 -1.02 -15.92
CA ARG A 77 29.30 0.36 -15.46
C ARG A 77 27.83 0.62 -15.21
N ASP A 78 26.92 -0.02 -15.96
CA ASP A 78 25.48 0.13 -15.76
C ASP A 78 25.11 -0.70 -14.51
N LEU A 79 25.50 -1.98 -14.46
CA LEU A 79 25.21 -2.88 -13.33
C LEU A 79 25.65 -2.31 -11.98
N PHE A 80 26.90 -1.84 -11.85
CA PHE A 80 27.44 -1.34 -10.58
C PHE A 80 27.01 0.09 -10.23
N THR A 81 26.12 0.72 -11.02
CA THR A 81 25.41 1.94 -10.60
C THR A 81 24.07 1.64 -9.90
N LEU A 82 23.64 0.38 -9.91
CA LEU A 82 22.47 -0.06 -9.15
C LEU A 82 22.85 -0.19 -7.66
N PRO A 83 22.01 0.28 -6.72
CA PRO A 83 22.25 0.11 -5.29
C PRO A 83 22.36 -1.35 -4.84
N PHE A 84 21.57 -2.25 -5.46
CA PHE A 84 21.49 -3.67 -5.08
C PHE A 84 21.76 -4.57 -6.30
N PRO A 85 22.96 -4.54 -6.89
CA PRO A 85 23.20 -5.12 -8.21
C PRO A 85 23.24 -6.64 -8.23
N LEU A 86 23.53 -7.27 -7.08
CA LEU A 86 23.76 -8.71 -6.94
C LEU A 86 22.91 -9.35 -5.83
N ASP A 87 21.92 -8.63 -5.32
CA ASP A 87 21.03 -9.16 -4.29
C ASP A 87 20.15 -10.27 -4.88
N PRO A 88 20.03 -11.43 -4.21
CA PRO A 88 19.27 -12.53 -4.77
C PRO A 88 17.75 -12.36 -4.54
N PRO A 89 16.89 -12.75 -5.51
CA PRO A 89 17.24 -13.25 -6.83
C PRO A 89 17.74 -12.14 -7.77
N VAL A 90 18.94 -12.34 -8.32
CA VAL A 90 19.66 -11.31 -9.10
C VAL A 90 18.84 -10.79 -10.30
N PRO A 91 18.13 -11.64 -11.07
CA PRO A 91 17.31 -11.12 -12.16
C PRO A 91 16.23 -10.15 -11.69
N ASP A 92 15.49 -10.49 -10.63
CA ASP A 92 14.45 -9.61 -10.06
C ASP A 92 15.06 -8.28 -9.57
N ALA A 93 16.23 -8.35 -8.91
CA ALA A 93 16.93 -7.17 -8.41
C ALA A 93 17.31 -6.23 -9.56
N VAL A 94 17.86 -6.78 -10.64
CA VAL A 94 18.22 -6.01 -11.83
C VAL A 94 16.98 -5.44 -12.51
N PHE A 95 15.94 -6.24 -12.76
CA PHE A 95 14.75 -5.79 -13.50
C PHE A 95 13.98 -4.69 -12.77
N ILE A 96 13.79 -4.80 -11.45
CA ILE A 96 13.07 -3.76 -10.68
C ILE A 96 13.84 -2.44 -10.69
N GLN A 97 15.17 -2.48 -10.50
CA GLN A 97 15.99 -1.27 -10.50
C GLN A 97 16.20 -0.69 -11.90
N ALA A 98 16.16 -1.53 -12.94
CA ALA A 98 16.17 -1.13 -14.35
C ALA A 98 14.85 -0.43 -14.72
N ALA A 99 13.70 -0.99 -14.33
CA ALA A 99 12.38 -0.40 -14.56
C ALA A 99 12.26 1.00 -13.92
N LEU A 100 12.75 1.17 -12.68
CA LEU A 100 12.81 2.48 -12.02
C LEU A 100 13.68 3.52 -12.75
N ARG A 101 14.67 3.07 -13.54
CA ARG A 101 15.57 3.93 -14.32
C ARG A 101 15.11 4.10 -15.78
N GLY A 102 13.96 3.53 -16.17
CA GLY A 102 13.48 3.54 -17.55
C GLY A 102 14.38 2.76 -18.52
N TRP A 103 15.11 1.75 -18.04
CA TRP A 103 15.99 0.94 -18.89
C TRP A 103 15.20 -0.09 -19.70
N GLY A 104 15.44 -0.15 -21.01
CA GLY A 104 14.88 -1.21 -21.85
C GLY A 104 15.54 -2.57 -21.60
N VAL A 105 14.73 -3.62 -21.54
CA VAL A 105 15.17 -5.03 -21.51
C VAL A 105 14.81 -5.71 -22.82
N ARG A 106 15.81 -6.23 -23.53
CA ARG A 106 15.65 -6.96 -24.80
C ARG A 106 15.81 -8.45 -24.56
N VAL A 107 14.88 -9.26 -25.06
CA VAL A 107 14.97 -10.72 -24.96
C VAL A 107 15.41 -11.31 -26.29
N MET A 108 16.48 -12.10 -26.27
CA MET A 108 17.00 -12.79 -27.44
C MET A 108 16.09 -13.95 -27.85
N PRO A 109 15.84 -14.16 -29.16
CA PRO A 109 15.12 -15.33 -29.68
C PRO A 109 16.02 -16.59 -29.73
N ALA A 110 16.87 -16.78 -28.72
CA ALA A 110 17.80 -17.90 -28.62
C ALA A 110 18.05 -18.25 -27.14
N ALA A 111 18.25 -19.53 -26.85
CA ALA A 111 18.42 -20.04 -25.49
C ALA A 111 19.82 -20.66 -25.25
N PHE A 112 20.33 -20.50 -24.04
CA PHE A 112 21.47 -21.25 -23.53
C PHE A 112 21.03 -22.68 -23.15
N PRO A 113 21.93 -23.67 -23.22
CA PRO A 113 21.62 -25.03 -22.75
C PRO A 113 21.36 -25.03 -21.22
N ALA A 114 20.40 -25.84 -20.77
CA ALA A 114 20.10 -26.02 -19.36
C ALA A 114 20.75 -27.29 -18.80
N ALA A 115 21.20 -27.23 -17.55
CA ALA A 115 21.50 -28.43 -16.78
C ALA A 115 20.20 -29.12 -16.35
N PRO A 116 20.17 -30.46 -16.23
CA PRO A 116 19.01 -31.17 -15.70
C PRO A 116 18.73 -30.72 -14.26
N PRO A 117 17.45 -30.53 -13.87
CA PRO A 117 17.10 -30.15 -12.51
C PRO A 117 17.46 -31.27 -11.53
N PRO A 118 17.68 -30.95 -10.24
CA PRO A 118 17.90 -31.97 -9.21
C PRO A 118 16.71 -32.93 -9.15
N SER A 119 16.98 -34.23 -9.17
CA SER A 119 15.96 -35.29 -9.20
C SER A 119 15.26 -35.48 -7.85
N ASP A 120 15.95 -35.15 -6.75
CA ASP A 120 15.49 -35.36 -5.38
C ASP A 120 14.41 -34.33 -4.96
N PRO A 121 13.19 -34.78 -4.55
CA PRO A 121 12.12 -33.89 -4.08
C PRO A 121 12.50 -33.02 -2.88
N HIS A 122 13.33 -33.52 -1.94
CA HIS A 122 13.73 -32.77 -0.76
C HIS A 122 14.66 -31.60 -1.11
N THR A 123 15.58 -31.83 -2.04
CA THR A 123 16.47 -30.79 -2.58
C THR A 123 15.66 -29.70 -3.29
N ARG A 124 14.66 -30.06 -4.11
CA ARG A 124 13.76 -29.10 -4.75
C ARG A 124 12.98 -28.25 -3.73
N TRP A 125 12.41 -28.87 -2.70
CA TRP A 125 11.69 -28.15 -1.64
C TRP A 125 12.60 -27.14 -0.88
N LYS A 126 13.86 -27.53 -0.59
CA LYS A 126 14.84 -26.63 0.02
C LYS A 126 15.16 -25.44 -0.87
N GLU A 127 15.30 -25.65 -2.17
CA GLU A 127 15.57 -24.59 -3.15
C GLU A 127 14.40 -23.60 -3.23
N GLU A 128 13.16 -24.09 -3.34
CA GLU A 128 11.94 -23.27 -3.39
C GLU A 128 11.76 -22.44 -2.11
N THR A 129 11.97 -23.05 -0.94
CA THR A 129 11.88 -22.37 0.36
C THR A 129 12.94 -21.27 0.49
N SER A 130 14.17 -21.55 0.05
CA SER A 130 15.26 -20.59 0.02
C SER A 130 15.00 -19.44 -0.96
N GLU A 131 14.41 -19.73 -2.12
CA GLU A 131 14.02 -18.71 -3.10
C GLU A 131 12.93 -17.78 -2.58
N ALA A 132 11.89 -18.31 -1.93
CA ALA A 132 10.85 -17.50 -1.33
C ALA A 132 11.39 -16.55 -0.24
N LYS A 133 12.31 -17.05 0.60
CA LYS A 133 13.02 -16.21 1.59
C LYS A 133 13.82 -15.11 0.91
N ARG A 134 14.66 -15.45 -0.08
CA ARG A 134 15.50 -14.49 -0.82
C ARG A 134 14.66 -13.43 -1.50
N ARG A 135 13.55 -13.80 -2.14
CA ARG A 135 12.61 -12.84 -2.75
C ARG A 135 12.07 -11.87 -1.71
N ARG A 136 11.58 -12.36 -0.56
CA ARG A 136 11.06 -11.49 0.50
C ARG A 136 12.13 -10.52 1.02
N ASP A 137 13.35 -10.99 1.19
CA ASP A 137 14.48 -10.16 1.62
C ASP A 137 14.79 -9.07 0.57
N LEU A 138 14.88 -9.44 -0.71
CA LEU A 138 15.05 -8.49 -1.81
C LEU A 138 13.95 -7.43 -1.86
N MET A 139 12.68 -7.83 -1.78
CA MET A 139 11.56 -6.86 -1.83
C MET A 139 11.62 -5.89 -0.65
N ARG A 140 12.08 -6.34 0.53
CA ARG A 140 12.32 -5.45 1.67
C ARG A 140 13.41 -4.43 1.37
N GLU A 141 14.56 -4.85 0.84
CA GLU A 141 15.68 -3.96 0.50
C GLU A 141 15.29 -2.94 -0.59
N LEU A 142 14.55 -3.37 -1.61
CA LEU A 142 14.06 -2.50 -2.69
C LEU A 142 12.90 -1.59 -2.26
N GLY A 143 12.36 -1.78 -1.04
CA GLY A 143 11.18 -1.05 -0.57
C GLY A 143 9.92 -1.38 -1.38
N ILE A 144 9.79 -2.61 -1.89
CA ILE A 144 8.55 -3.12 -2.50
C ILE A 144 7.72 -3.80 -1.41
N LYS A 145 6.49 -3.34 -1.21
CA LYS A 145 5.55 -3.89 -0.20
C LYS A 145 4.42 -4.69 -0.83
N ARG A 146 4.18 -4.52 -2.13
CA ARG A 146 3.16 -5.22 -2.90
C ARG A 146 3.68 -5.56 -4.30
N GLU A 147 3.45 -6.78 -4.74
CA GLU A 147 3.60 -7.17 -6.13
C GLU A 147 2.23 -7.53 -6.69
N VAL A 148 1.91 -7.02 -7.89
CA VAL A 148 0.72 -7.43 -8.64
C VAL A 148 1.18 -8.27 -9.83
N LEU A 149 0.80 -9.54 -9.86
CA LEU A 149 1.21 -10.50 -10.88
C LEU A 149 0.32 -10.38 -12.15
N PRO A 150 0.76 -10.94 -13.29
CA PRO A 150 0.01 -10.82 -14.55
C PRO A 150 -1.39 -11.43 -14.53
N ASP A 151 -1.66 -12.35 -13.60
CA ASP A 151 -2.97 -12.99 -13.40
C ASP A 151 -3.83 -12.26 -12.34
N GLY A 152 -3.39 -11.09 -11.87
CA GLY A 152 -4.07 -10.30 -10.85
C GLY A 152 -3.81 -10.75 -9.42
N ARG A 153 -3.10 -11.87 -9.18
CA ARG A 153 -2.73 -12.27 -7.82
C ARG A 153 -1.75 -11.28 -7.22
N GLU A 154 -1.82 -11.13 -5.91
CA GLU A 154 -0.97 -10.21 -5.17
C GLU A 154 -0.02 -10.94 -4.24
N ARG A 155 1.22 -10.43 -4.12
CA ARG A 155 2.17 -10.84 -3.09
C ARG A 155 2.48 -9.67 -2.18
N TRP A 156 2.44 -9.92 -0.88
CA TRP A 156 2.59 -8.89 0.15
C TRP A 156 3.90 -9.08 0.90
N HIS A 157 4.66 -7.98 1.04
CA HIS A 157 5.97 -7.93 1.70
C HIS A 157 6.01 -6.86 2.81
N GLY A 158 4.82 -6.43 3.25
CA GLY A 158 4.62 -5.41 4.28
C GLY A 158 4.09 -5.96 5.60
N CYS A 159 3.37 -5.14 6.36
CA CYS A 159 2.85 -5.53 7.66
C CYS A 159 1.57 -6.41 7.58
N GLY A 160 1.36 -7.23 8.61
CA GLY A 160 0.15 -8.00 8.92
C GLY A 160 -0.32 -7.79 10.37
N LYS A 161 -1.24 -8.63 10.87
CA LYS A 161 -1.75 -8.53 12.25
C LYS A 161 -0.67 -8.88 13.28
N GLU A 162 0.28 -9.73 12.93
CA GLU A 162 1.31 -10.24 13.83
C GLU A 162 2.60 -9.40 13.82
N THR A 163 2.61 -8.31 13.05
CA THR A 163 3.80 -7.45 12.88
C THR A 163 3.48 -6.00 13.18
N PRO A 164 4.46 -5.18 13.62
CA PRO A 164 4.31 -3.73 13.66
C PRO A 164 3.92 -3.14 12.30
N ARG A 165 3.24 -1.98 12.34
CA ARG A 165 2.98 -1.18 11.14
C ARG A 165 4.28 -0.72 10.49
N CYS A 166 4.25 -0.38 9.20
CA CYS A 166 5.48 -0.12 8.44
C CYS A 166 6.22 1.17 8.79
N PHE A 167 5.59 2.11 9.50
CA PHE A 167 6.20 3.37 9.91
C PHE A 167 6.12 3.54 11.43
N GLY A 168 7.15 4.17 12.01
CA GLY A 168 7.25 4.40 13.44
C GLY A 168 6.27 5.45 13.97
N THR A 169 6.67 6.15 15.02
CA THR A 169 5.91 7.27 15.58
C THR A 169 5.82 8.40 14.55
N VAL A 170 4.62 8.98 14.42
CA VAL A 170 4.39 10.14 13.56
C VAL A 170 4.79 11.39 14.34
N HIS A 171 5.65 12.22 13.76
CA HIS A 171 6.10 13.47 14.37
C HIS A 171 5.54 14.65 13.58
N ALA A 172 5.01 15.65 14.28
CA ALA A 172 4.43 16.86 13.67
C ALA A 172 3.48 16.55 12.50
N ARG A 173 2.60 15.55 12.69
CA ARG A 173 1.58 15.11 11.71
C ARG A 173 2.16 14.61 10.37
N THR A 174 3.46 14.32 10.32
CA THR A 174 4.15 13.91 9.09
C THR A 174 4.81 12.55 9.27
N PRO A 175 4.23 11.47 8.72
CA PRO A 175 4.86 10.17 8.72
C PRO A 175 6.16 10.16 7.90
N ARG A 176 7.10 9.30 8.30
CA ARG A 176 8.42 9.20 7.64
C ARG A 176 8.34 8.91 6.13
N TYR A 177 7.37 8.13 5.67
CA TYR A 177 7.22 7.82 4.24
C TYR A 177 6.99 9.07 3.39
N LEU A 178 6.32 10.10 3.92
CA LEU A 178 6.14 11.37 3.21
C LEU A 178 7.47 12.09 3.04
N LEU A 179 8.37 12.00 4.01
CA LEU A 179 9.72 12.58 3.88
C LEU A 179 10.55 11.81 2.85
N GLU A 180 10.31 10.50 2.69
CA GLU A 180 10.96 9.63 1.71
C GLU A 180 10.37 9.76 0.29
N GLY A 181 9.41 10.67 0.08
CA GLY A 181 8.75 10.88 -1.22
C GLY A 181 7.83 9.74 -1.64
N ARG A 182 7.33 9.00 -0.65
CA ARG A 182 6.39 7.91 -0.83
C ARG A 182 5.07 8.23 -0.14
N TRP A 183 4.04 7.48 -0.51
CA TRP A 183 2.74 7.52 0.14
C TRP A 183 2.62 6.41 1.17
N THR A 184 1.45 6.24 1.76
CA THR A 184 1.22 5.22 2.78
C THR A 184 1.49 3.83 2.19
N PRO A 185 2.25 2.96 2.88
CA PRO A 185 2.47 1.60 2.41
C PRO A 185 1.14 0.88 2.13
N PRO A 186 1.00 0.17 1.00
CA PRO A 186 -0.28 -0.41 0.59
C PRO A 186 -0.80 -1.46 1.58
N CYS A 187 0.09 -2.14 2.28
CA CYS A 187 -0.24 -3.07 3.36
C CYS A 187 -0.87 -2.36 4.57
N CYS A 188 -0.45 -1.13 4.86
CA CYS A 188 -1.03 -0.31 5.92
C CYS A 188 -2.42 0.19 5.49
N LEU A 189 -2.58 0.68 4.26
CA LEU A 189 -3.89 1.05 3.72
C LEU A 189 -4.86 -0.14 3.72
N ARG A 190 -4.41 -1.34 3.35
CA ARG A 190 -5.22 -2.56 3.44
C ARG A 190 -5.72 -2.82 4.86
N ALA A 191 -4.83 -2.74 5.85
CA ALA A 191 -5.17 -2.93 7.26
C ALA A 191 -6.14 -1.85 7.77
N LEU A 192 -5.95 -0.58 7.38
CA LEU A 192 -6.88 0.50 7.72
C LEU A 192 -8.28 0.27 7.14
N ARG A 193 -8.37 -0.16 5.87
CA ARG A 193 -9.67 -0.54 5.26
C ARG A 193 -10.33 -1.69 6.01
N GLU A 194 -9.56 -2.71 6.41
CA GLU A 194 -10.06 -3.86 7.17
C GLU A 194 -10.59 -3.44 8.55
N THR A 195 -9.78 -2.69 9.33
CA THR A 195 -10.20 -2.16 10.63
C THR A 195 -11.43 -1.28 10.50
N THR A 196 -11.51 -0.42 9.49
CA THR A 196 -12.66 0.46 9.27
C THR A 196 -13.94 -0.35 9.05
N ARG A 197 -13.91 -1.35 8.16
CA ARG A 197 -15.08 -2.19 7.90
C ARG A 197 -15.53 -2.95 9.16
N HIS A 198 -14.56 -3.44 9.93
CA HIS A 198 -14.83 -4.11 11.20
C HIS A 198 -15.54 -3.18 12.19
N VAL A 199 -14.93 -2.01 12.45
CA VAL A 199 -15.44 -1.02 13.39
C VAL A 199 -16.84 -0.56 12.98
N VAL A 200 -17.04 -0.20 11.70
CA VAL A 200 -18.36 0.20 11.19
C VAL A 200 -19.40 -0.89 11.43
N SER A 201 -19.10 -2.14 11.09
CA SER A 201 -20.00 -3.28 11.33
C SER A 201 -20.37 -3.42 12.81
N ILE A 202 -19.42 -3.24 13.73
CA ILE A 202 -19.68 -3.30 15.18
C ILE A 202 -20.56 -2.13 15.64
N LEU A 203 -20.25 -0.89 15.22
CA LEU A 203 -21.03 0.29 15.57
C LEU A 203 -22.49 0.15 15.10
N GLU A 204 -22.70 -0.32 13.88
CA GLU A 204 -24.04 -0.54 13.30
C GLU A 204 -24.82 -1.63 14.06
N LYS A 205 -24.19 -2.78 14.32
CA LYS A 205 -24.80 -3.88 15.10
C LYS A 205 -25.17 -3.46 16.52
N SER A 206 -24.38 -2.56 17.12
CA SER A 206 -24.64 -2.01 18.45
C SER A 206 -25.60 -0.82 18.46
N GLY A 207 -26.07 -0.34 17.29
CA GLY A 207 -26.96 0.83 17.22
C GLY A 207 -26.28 2.13 17.67
N VAL A 208 -24.95 2.23 17.50
CA VAL A 208 -24.17 3.44 17.72
C VAL A 208 -24.23 4.30 16.48
N ARG A 209 -24.74 5.54 16.63
CA ARG A 209 -24.77 6.49 15.52
C ARG A 209 -23.36 7.05 15.30
N TYR A 210 -22.83 6.80 14.11
CA TYR A 210 -21.52 7.28 13.68
C TYR A 210 -21.60 8.04 12.35
N TRP A 211 -20.53 8.76 12.01
CA TRP A 211 -20.31 9.34 10.68
C TRP A 211 -18.82 9.37 10.35
N LEU A 212 -18.48 9.36 9.06
CA LEU A 212 -17.12 9.66 8.59
C LEU A 212 -16.74 11.09 8.99
N GLU A 213 -15.54 11.26 9.52
CA GLU A 213 -15.04 12.55 10.00
C GLU A 213 -13.69 12.87 9.34
N GLY A 214 -13.28 14.15 9.39
CA GLY A 214 -11.91 14.56 9.03
C GLY A 214 -11.42 14.06 7.66
N GLY A 215 -10.21 13.48 7.64
CA GLY A 215 -9.56 12.97 6.44
C GLY A 215 -10.33 11.81 5.78
N SER A 216 -11.00 10.98 6.58
CA SER A 216 -11.84 9.86 6.10
C SER A 216 -13.01 10.35 5.25
N LEU A 217 -13.74 11.36 5.73
CA LEU A 217 -14.86 11.96 4.99
C LEU A 217 -14.36 12.62 3.71
N LEU A 218 -13.21 13.31 3.77
CA LEU A 218 -12.60 13.94 2.60
C LEU A 218 -12.18 12.91 1.55
N GLY A 219 -11.58 11.79 1.97
CA GLY A 219 -11.23 10.68 1.09
C GLY A 219 -12.46 10.03 0.44
N ALA A 220 -13.51 9.79 1.23
CA ALA A 220 -14.79 9.27 0.74
C ALA A 220 -15.41 10.19 -0.32
N ALA A 221 -15.48 11.51 -0.06
CA ALA A 221 -16.04 12.49 -0.98
C ALA A 221 -15.21 12.65 -2.27
N ARG A 222 -13.90 12.38 -2.23
CA ARG A 222 -12.99 12.54 -3.38
C ARG A 222 -12.91 11.29 -4.25
N SER A 223 -12.78 10.11 -3.64
CA SER A 223 -12.47 8.87 -4.36
C SER A 223 -13.13 7.62 -3.77
N GLY A 224 -14.03 7.75 -2.79
CA GLY A 224 -14.67 6.60 -2.15
C GLY A 224 -13.72 5.71 -1.33
N ASP A 225 -12.53 6.22 -0.98
CA ASP A 225 -11.48 5.45 -0.32
C ASP A 225 -10.59 6.38 0.52
N LEU A 226 -9.64 5.81 1.27
CA LEU A 226 -8.62 6.53 2.03
C LEU A 226 -7.82 7.48 1.13
N ILE A 227 -7.45 8.64 1.66
CA ILE A 227 -6.43 9.48 1.01
C ILE A 227 -5.11 8.69 0.96
N PRO A 228 -4.43 8.55 -0.20
CA PRO A 228 -3.31 7.60 -0.34
C PRO A 228 -2.12 7.82 0.59
N TRP A 229 -1.99 9.02 1.16
CA TRP A 229 -0.94 9.42 2.10
C TRP A 229 -1.44 9.59 3.54
N ASP A 230 -2.67 9.20 3.84
CA ASP A 230 -3.20 9.18 5.21
C ASP A 230 -2.77 7.93 5.96
N TYR A 231 -2.77 7.99 7.29
CA TYR A 231 -2.24 6.92 8.14
C TYR A 231 -3.20 6.36 9.19
N ASP A 232 -4.38 6.96 9.33
CA ASP A 232 -5.46 6.59 10.24
C ASP A 232 -6.83 6.83 9.59
N VAL A 233 -7.89 6.59 10.35
CA VAL A 233 -9.28 6.81 9.94
C VAL A 233 -10.03 7.43 11.11
N ASP A 234 -10.66 8.56 10.89
CA ASP A 234 -11.52 9.23 11.86
C ASP A 234 -13.00 8.93 11.62
N LEU A 235 -13.73 8.57 12.69
CA LEU A 235 -15.19 8.52 12.74
C LEU A 235 -15.69 9.39 13.90
N GLY A 236 -16.71 10.20 13.66
CA GLY A 236 -17.47 10.83 14.74
C GLY A 236 -18.56 9.89 15.25
N ILE A 237 -18.83 9.92 16.56
CA ILE A 237 -19.92 9.16 17.20
C ILE A 237 -20.72 10.04 18.15
N TYR A 238 -22.00 9.70 18.37
CA TYR A 238 -22.76 10.32 19.46
C TYR A 238 -22.26 9.77 20.81
N SER A 239 -21.83 10.66 21.73
CA SER A 239 -21.28 10.26 23.03
C SER A 239 -22.27 9.46 23.88
N GLN A 240 -23.56 9.82 23.84
CA GLN A 240 -24.64 9.10 24.52
C GLN A 240 -24.85 7.66 24.03
N ASP A 241 -24.29 7.30 22.87
CA ASP A 241 -24.41 5.95 22.30
C ASP A 241 -23.22 5.03 22.69
N VAL A 242 -22.16 5.56 23.32
CA VAL A 242 -20.95 4.79 23.70
C VAL A 242 -21.32 3.52 24.47
N ALA A 243 -22.22 3.62 25.44
CA ALA A 243 -22.63 2.49 26.30
C ALA A 243 -23.36 1.37 25.55
N LYS A 244 -23.80 1.60 24.31
CA LYS A 244 -24.50 0.58 23.51
C LYS A 244 -23.54 -0.46 22.91
N CYS A 245 -22.27 -0.10 22.73
CA CYS A 245 -21.23 -1.01 22.26
C CYS A 245 -20.50 -1.61 23.47
N PRO A 246 -20.52 -2.94 23.67
CA PRO A 246 -19.86 -3.58 24.81
C PRO A 246 -18.37 -3.25 24.91
N TRP A 247 -17.66 -3.24 23.79
CA TRP A 247 -16.23 -2.93 23.74
C TRP A 247 -15.95 -1.49 24.19
N LEU A 248 -16.74 -0.54 23.70
CA LEU A 248 -16.61 0.88 24.08
C LEU A 248 -17.01 1.11 25.54
N ALA A 249 -18.09 0.47 26.01
CA ALA A 249 -18.54 0.58 27.39
C ALA A 249 -17.47 0.09 28.38
N GLU A 250 -16.82 -1.05 28.10
CA GLU A 250 -15.78 -1.62 28.95
C GLU A 250 -14.54 -0.72 29.05
N VAL A 251 -14.01 -0.24 27.91
CA VAL A 251 -12.84 0.65 27.92
C VAL A 251 -13.19 2.05 28.46
N ALA A 252 -14.45 2.49 28.34
CA ALA A 252 -14.92 3.72 28.95
C ALA A 252 -15.01 3.64 30.48
N ALA A 253 -15.31 2.46 31.04
CA ALA A 253 -15.45 2.23 32.48
C ALA A 253 -14.09 2.16 33.22
N GLY A 254 -12.97 2.41 32.54
CA GLY A 254 -11.63 2.30 33.10
C GLY A 254 -11.00 0.90 32.92
N GLY A 255 -11.64 0.02 32.14
CA GLY A 255 -11.00 -1.18 31.64
C GLY A 255 -9.78 -0.80 30.79
N GLY A 256 -8.64 -1.46 31.03
CA GLY A 256 -7.47 -1.32 30.16
C GLY A 256 -7.77 -1.74 28.71
N PRO A 257 -6.79 -1.63 27.79
CA PRO A 257 -6.99 -2.03 26.40
C PRO A 257 -7.55 -3.46 26.26
N LEU A 258 -8.63 -3.59 25.50
CA LEU A 258 -9.42 -4.81 25.36
C LEU A 258 -9.35 -5.34 23.93
N GLU A 259 -9.09 -6.63 23.79
CA GLU A 259 -9.05 -7.29 22.48
C GLU A 259 -10.38 -8.00 22.22
N ASP A 260 -10.97 -7.77 21.05
CA ASP A 260 -12.18 -8.47 20.63
C ASP A 260 -11.86 -9.86 20.02
N PRO A 261 -12.87 -10.72 19.77
CA PRO A 261 -12.64 -12.07 19.26
C PRO A 261 -11.98 -12.14 17.88
N GLU A 262 -11.99 -11.05 17.11
CA GLU A 262 -11.33 -10.96 15.80
C GLU A 262 -9.90 -10.40 15.91
N GLY A 263 -9.43 -10.09 17.13
CA GLY A 263 -8.08 -9.64 17.42
C GLY A 263 -7.86 -8.13 17.22
N PHE A 264 -8.92 -7.33 17.13
CA PHE A 264 -8.80 -5.86 17.13
C PHE A 264 -8.74 -5.36 18.57
N LEU A 265 -7.88 -4.36 18.82
CA LEU A 265 -7.64 -3.85 20.18
C LEU A 265 -8.32 -2.49 20.35
N TRP A 266 -9.30 -2.45 21.24
CA TRP A 266 -10.07 -1.27 21.63
C TRP A 266 -9.41 -0.63 22.85
N GLU A 267 -9.23 0.69 22.83
CA GLU A 267 -8.70 1.44 23.96
C GLU A 267 -9.34 2.83 24.05
N LYS A 268 -9.39 3.38 25.27
CA LYS A 268 -9.63 4.81 25.48
C LYS A 268 -8.29 5.53 25.36
N ALA A 269 -8.23 6.58 24.55
CA ALA A 269 -7.01 7.36 24.36
C ALA A 269 -6.61 8.06 25.67
N ALA A 270 -5.30 8.13 25.93
CA ALA A 270 -4.77 8.80 27.11
C ALA A 270 -4.69 10.32 26.92
N GLU A 271 -4.53 10.77 25.67
CA GLU A 271 -4.31 12.17 25.31
C GLU A 271 -5.61 12.98 25.13
N GLY A 272 -6.79 12.34 25.21
CA GLY A 272 -8.08 13.01 25.04
C GLY A 272 -9.27 12.10 25.28
N GLU A 273 -10.48 12.66 25.22
CA GLU A 273 -11.74 11.95 25.45
C GLU A 273 -12.24 11.28 24.16
N PHE A 274 -11.42 10.41 23.56
CA PHE A 274 -11.76 9.64 22.37
C PHE A 274 -11.33 8.18 22.48
N TYR A 275 -11.81 7.33 21.59
CA TYR A 275 -11.49 5.91 21.56
C TYR A 275 -10.67 5.56 20.33
N ARG A 276 -9.83 4.54 20.44
CA ARG A 276 -8.99 4.06 19.37
C ARG A 276 -9.16 2.56 19.20
N VAL A 277 -9.35 2.13 17.95
CA VAL A 277 -9.42 0.72 17.60
C VAL A 277 -8.24 0.37 16.70
N HIS A 278 -7.32 -0.42 17.23
CA HIS A 278 -6.12 -0.86 16.51
C HIS A 278 -6.37 -2.14 15.73
N TYR A 279 -5.66 -2.27 14.60
CA TYR A 279 -5.68 -3.47 13.76
C TYR A 279 -5.31 -4.75 14.53
N SER A 280 -4.36 -4.64 15.47
CA SER A 280 -4.04 -5.66 16.47
C SER A 280 -3.20 -5.08 17.62
N ARG A 281 -2.88 -5.91 18.62
CA ARG A 281 -1.87 -5.56 19.65
C ARG A 281 -0.51 -5.20 19.06
N SER A 282 -0.05 -5.96 18.07
CA SER A 282 1.26 -5.75 17.45
C SER A 282 1.22 -4.62 16.42
N ASN A 283 0.09 -4.39 15.77
CA ASN A 283 -0.06 -3.44 14.68
C ASN A 283 -0.97 -2.27 15.07
N ARG A 284 -0.34 -1.13 15.38
CA ARG A 284 -1.01 0.07 15.90
C ARG A 284 -1.59 1.00 14.82
N LEU A 285 -1.82 0.52 13.58
CA LEU A 285 -2.73 1.20 12.64
C LEU A 285 -4.13 1.22 13.25
N HIS A 286 -4.89 2.29 13.07
CA HIS A 286 -6.09 2.48 13.88
C HIS A 286 -7.19 3.29 13.19
N VAL A 287 -8.40 3.13 13.75
CA VAL A 287 -9.56 3.99 13.57
C VAL A 287 -9.76 4.75 14.88
N ASP A 288 -9.82 6.08 14.83
CA ASP A 288 -10.16 6.95 15.95
C ASP A 288 -11.66 7.26 15.95
N LEU A 289 -12.29 7.14 17.11
CA LEU A 289 -13.71 7.37 17.35
C LEU A 289 -13.89 8.59 18.25
N TRP A 290 -14.41 9.68 17.69
CA TRP A 290 -14.55 10.99 18.31
C TRP A 290 -15.97 11.18 18.87
N PRO A 291 -16.17 11.15 20.19
CA PRO A 291 -17.49 11.33 20.79
C PRO A 291 -17.89 12.81 20.80
N PHE A 292 -19.06 13.11 20.25
CA PHE A 292 -19.68 14.44 20.31
C PHE A 292 -21.05 14.38 21.00
N TYR A 293 -21.43 15.48 21.63
CA TYR A 293 -22.79 15.72 22.13
C TYR A 293 -23.36 17.02 21.56
N SER A 294 -24.68 17.10 21.48
CA SER A 294 -25.37 18.33 21.05
C SER A 294 -25.54 19.27 22.24
N ARG A 295 -25.09 20.51 22.07
CA ARG A 295 -25.38 21.64 22.96
C ARG A 295 -26.10 22.69 22.13
N GLU A 296 -27.41 22.82 22.35
CA GLU A 296 -28.26 23.81 21.66
C GLU A 296 -28.18 23.72 20.12
N GLY A 297 -28.11 22.49 19.58
CA GLY A 297 -28.03 22.25 18.13
C GLY A 297 -26.63 22.39 17.53
N THR A 298 -25.60 22.56 18.36
CA THR A 298 -24.19 22.52 17.97
C THR A 298 -23.54 21.27 18.53
N MET A 299 -22.92 20.46 17.67
CA MET A 299 -22.12 19.30 18.08
C MET A 299 -20.78 19.78 18.63
N THR A 300 -20.48 19.37 19.86
CA THR A 300 -19.28 19.77 20.61
C THR A 300 -18.71 18.58 21.39
N LYS A 301 -17.50 18.76 21.93
CA LYS A 301 -16.78 17.82 22.80
C LYS A 301 -15.94 18.59 23.82
N ASP A 302 -15.50 17.90 24.87
CA ASP A 302 -14.81 18.53 26.00
C ASP A 302 -13.30 18.74 25.76
N THR A 303 -12.72 18.04 24.79
CA THR A 303 -11.27 18.09 24.50
C THR A 303 -11.00 18.28 23.01
N TRP A 304 -10.04 19.15 22.68
CA TRP A 304 -9.68 19.53 21.32
C TRP A 304 -8.16 19.40 21.11
N LEU A 305 -7.73 18.88 19.97
CA LEU A 305 -6.32 18.56 19.70
C LEU A 305 -5.57 19.66 18.92
N GLY A 306 -6.19 20.83 18.73
CA GLY A 306 -5.55 21.97 18.06
C GLY A 306 -5.35 21.78 16.55
N HIS A 307 -6.04 20.82 15.95
CA HIS A 307 -6.13 20.66 14.50
C HIS A 307 -7.13 21.69 13.93
N PRO A 308 -6.83 22.38 12.80
CA PRO A 308 -7.74 23.36 12.22
C PRO A 308 -9.15 22.84 11.92
N GLN A 309 -9.26 21.56 11.57
CA GLN A 309 -10.51 20.86 11.27
C GLN A 309 -11.26 20.31 12.50
N ASP A 310 -10.60 20.31 13.67
CA ASP A 310 -11.15 19.83 14.93
C ASP A 310 -11.92 20.98 15.60
N VAL A 311 -13.12 21.23 15.08
CA VAL A 311 -14.01 22.34 15.46
C VAL A 311 -15.44 21.85 15.70
N GLU A 312 -16.20 22.63 16.47
CA GLU A 312 -17.65 22.47 16.62
C GLU A 312 -18.36 22.64 15.27
N PHE A 313 -19.52 21.99 15.12
CA PHE A 313 -20.31 22.10 13.89
C PHE A 313 -21.83 21.98 14.16
N PRO A 314 -22.68 22.54 13.28
CA PRO A 314 -24.14 22.44 13.43
C PRO A 314 -24.66 21.00 13.37
N GLU A 315 -25.51 20.60 14.32
CA GLU A 315 -26.10 19.25 14.39
C GLU A 315 -26.98 18.92 13.18
N ARG A 316 -27.50 19.94 12.48
CA ARG A 316 -28.28 19.74 11.24
C ARG A 316 -27.57 18.88 10.19
N PHE A 317 -26.23 18.87 10.18
CA PHE A 317 -25.45 18.02 9.29
C PHE A 317 -25.60 16.52 9.59
N LEU A 318 -26.07 16.15 10.79
CA LEU A 318 -26.28 14.76 11.19
C LEU A 318 -27.77 14.34 11.12
N LEU A 319 -28.66 15.23 10.69
CA LEU A 319 -30.12 15.06 10.72
C LEU A 319 -30.73 15.30 9.32
N PRO A 320 -30.77 14.28 8.43
CA PRO A 320 -30.27 12.91 8.61
C PRO A 320 -28.78 12.81 8.27
N ARG A 321 -28.12 11.73 8.73
CA ARG A 321 -26.89 11.24 8.11
C ARG A 321 -27.23 10.53 6.80
N VAL A 322 -26.32 10.56 5.83
CA VAL A 322 -26.52 9.97 4.50
C VAL A 322 -25.51 8.86 4.23
N PRO A 323 -25.87 7.81 3.48
CA PRO A 323 -24.90 6.81 3.05
C PRO A 323 -23.90 7.41 2.06
N LEU A 324 -22.63 7.04 2.18
CA LEU A 324 -21.54 7.42 1.29
C LEU A 324 -20.60 6.22 1.10
N GLU A 325 -20.15 5.98 -0.13
CA GLU A 325 -19.18 4.93 -0.41
C GLU A 325 -17.83 5.26 0.24
N PHE A 326 -17.32 4.34 1.02
CA PHE A 326 -15.99 4.46 1.62
C PHE A 326 -15.38 3.07 1.82
N VAL A 327 -14.13 2.88 1.38
CA VAL A 327 -13.35 1.65 1.54
C VAL A 327 -14.09 0.38 1.07
N GLY A 328 -14.98 0.51 0.08
CA GLY A 328 -15.78 -0.58 -0.48
C GLY A 328 -17.02 -0.98 0.33
N ILE A 329 -17.46 -0.15 1.28
CA ILE A 329 -18.74 -0.29 2.00
C ILE A 329 -19.56 1.01 1.90
N GLN A 330 -20.85 0.93 2.23
CA GLN A 330 -21.69 2.11 2.45
C GLN A 330 -21.57 2.54 3.90
N ALA A 331 -20.77 3.57 4.17
CA ALA A 331 -20.64 4.16 5.50
C ALA A 331 -21.59 5.34 5.67
N MET A 332 -21.81 5.78 6.90
CA MET A 332 -22.61 6.99 7.17
C MET A 332 -21.74 8.25 7.11
N ALA A 333 -22.25 9.31 6.50
CA ALA A 333 -21.61 10.62 6.42
C ALA A 333 -22.59 11.73 6.88
N PRO A 334 -22.08 12.92 7.24
CA PRO A 334 -22.93 14.09 7.38
C PRO A 334 -23.67 14.38 6.06
N ASN A 335 -24.92 14.84 6.13
CA ASN A 335 -25.59 15.39 4.95
C ASN A 335 -24.83 16.61 4.42
N HIS A 336 -25.04 16.96 3.15
CA HIS A 336 -24.30 18.02 2.47
C HIS A 336 -22.78 17.93 2.72
N PRO A 337 -22.14 16.77 2.45
CA PRO A 337 -20.77 16.50 2.87
C PRO A 337 -19.75 17.51 2.34
N ARG A 338 -19.99 18.12 1.17
CA ARG A 338 -19.18 19.21 0.64
C ARG A 338 -19.18 20.43 1.57
N GLU A 339 -20.36 20.92 1.95
CA GLU A 339 -20.48 22.08 2.84
C GLU A 339 -19.86 21.79 4.20
N PHE A 340 -20.05 20.57 4.72
CA PHE A 340 -19.42 20.13 5.97
C PHE A 340 -17.89 20.12 5.89
N LEU A 341 -17.33 19.62 4.78
CA LEU A 341 -15.89 19.60 4.55
C LEU A 341 -15.33 21.01 4.36
N GLU A 342 -16.01 21.89 3.62
CA GLU A 342 -15.59 23.26 3.41
C GLU A 342 -15.63 24.09 4.70
N LEU A 343 -16.57 23.81 5.61
CA LEU A 343 -16.59 24.38 6.97
C LEU A 343 -15.31 24.04 7.75
N LYS A 344 -14.80 22.80 7.61
CA LYS A 344 -13.67 22.28 8.39
C LYS A 344 -12.30 22.51 7.75
N PHE A 345 -12.20 22.40 6.43
CA PHE A 345 -10.95 22.43 5.69
C PHE A 345 -10.79 23.68 4.82
N GLY A 346 -11.86 24.45 4.64
CA GLY A 346 -11.91 25.61 3.74
C GLY A 346 -12.45 25.28 2.35
N PRO A 347 -12.80 26.31 1.55
CA PRO A 347 -13.35 26.15 0.22
C PRO A 347 -12.43 25.35 -0.72
N GLY A 348 -13.00 24.47 -1.56
CA GLY A 348 -12.25 23.71 -2.55
C GLY A 348 -11.43 22.54 -1.98
N ALA A 349 -11.58 22.20 -0.71
CA ALA A 349 -10.82 21.13 -0.06
C ALA A 349 -10.94 19.77 -0.77
N ILE A 350 -12.07 19.47 -1.42
CA ILE A 350 -12.26 18.23 -2.18
C ILE A 350 -11.41 18.25 -3.45
N GLU A 351 -11.42 19.36 -4.18
CA GLU A 351 -10.77 19.53 -5.49
C GLU A 351 -9.26 19.77 -5.39
N GLU A 352 -8.78 20.29 -4.26
CA GLU A 352 -7.38 20.70 -4.04
C GLU A 352 -6.70 19.84 -2.96
N PRO A 353 -6.22 18.61 -3.28
CA PRO A 353 -5.51 17.78 -2.32
C PRO A 353 -4.18 18.40 -1.92
N GLU A 354 -3.89 18.35 -0.63
CA GLU A 354 -2.62 18.78 -0.06
C GLU A 354 -2.15 17.81 1.05
N TYR A 355 -0.85 17.80 1.35
CA TYR A 355 -0.28 16.99 2.43
C TYR A 355 -0.58 17.55 3.82
N PRO A 356 -0.55 16.70 4.88
CA PRO A 356 -0.92 17.12 6.24
C PRO A 356 -0.12 18.30 6.79
N ASN A 357 1.11 18.51 6.31
CA ASN A 357 1.96 19.64 6.70
C ASN A 357 2.65 20.27 5.47
N PRO A 358 1.99 21.21 4.78
CA PRO A 358 2.50 21.84 3.56
C PRO A 358 3.76 22.68 3.79
N GLN A 359 3.99 23.13 5.02
CA GLN A 359 5.21 23.87 5.39
C GLN A 359 6.44 22.97 5.35
N LEU A 360 6.27 21.68 5.68
CA LEU A 360 7.33 20.69 5.66
C LEU A 360 7.50 20.04 4.28
N ARG A 361 6.39 19.71 3.61
CA ARG A 361 6.39 19.17 2.24
C ARG A 361 5.06 19.47 1.57
N ARG A 362 5.10 20.02 0.34
CA ARG A 362 3.89 20.26 -0.47
C ARG A 362 3.70 19.16 -1.50
N ARG A 363 2.44 18.83 -1.78
CA ARG A 363 2.10 17.91 -2.87
C ARG A 363 2.52 18.45 -4.24
N ALA A 364 2.54 19.76 -4.43
CA ALA A 364 2.99 20.36 -5.69
C ALA A 364 4.46 20.04 -6.05
N GLN A 365 5.31 19.77 -5.05
CA GLN A 365 6.72 19.39 -5.27
C GLN A 365 6.86 17.99 -5.87
N ASP A 366 5.79 17.21 -5.83
CA ASP A 366 5.72 15.86 -6.35
C ASP A 366 5.17 15.82 -7.79
N VAL A 367 4.86 16.96 -8.41
CA VAL A 367 4.48 17.06 -9.83
C VAL A 367 5.75 17.31 -10.65
N GLY A 368 6.50 16.25 -10.94
CA GLY A 368 7.79 16.35 -11.66
C GLY A 368 8.50 15.03 -11.95
N ASP A 369 8.19 13.97 -11.19
CA ASP A 369 8.79 12.63 -11.37
C ASP A 369 7.84 11.68 -12.12
N GLY A 370 7.45 12.07 -13.34
CA GLY A 370 6.63 11.28 -14.26
C GLY A 370 7.46 10.33 -15.12
#